data_AF-S9W1A8-F1
#
_entry.id   AF-S9W1A8-F1
#
_cell.length_a   1.000
_cell.length_b   1.000
_cell.length_c   1.000
_cell.angle_alpha   90.00
_cell.angle_beta   90.00
_cell.angle_gamma   90.00
#
_symmetry.space_group_name_H-M   'P 1'
#
loop_
_entity.id
_entity.type
_entity.pdbx_description
1 polymer ?
#
loop_
_entity_poly.entity_id
_entity_poly.type
_entity_poly.pdbx_seq_one_letter_code
_entity_poly.pdbx_strand_id
1 'polypeptide(L)'
;MNPQKPSRFAPSQVIKGWTEALQYMVEGEEWEVYLPPDLAYGSRGAGGVIPPNATLIFKIQLLKVLSGGKKGAEGHSSLEKALSASYDSL
;
A
#
# COMPACT_ATOMS: atom_id res chain seq x y z
N MET A 1 -1.98 -22.19 14.93
CA MET A 1 -1.62 -21.01 14.11
C MET A 1 -2.28 -19.80 14.74
N ASN A 2 -1.54 -18.84 15.29
CA ASN A 2 -2.15 -17.61 15.81
C ASN A 2 -2.70 -16.82 14.60
N PRO A 3 -4.01 -16.54 14.50
CA PRO A 3 -4.48 -15.57 13.53
C PRO A 3 -3.86 -14.23 13.94
N GLN A 4 -2.97 -13.70 13.11
CA GLN A 4 -2.41 -12.37 13.30
C GLN A 4 -3.59 -11.41 13.43
N LYS A 5 -3.71 -10.75 14.60
CA LYS A 5 -4.81 -9.83 14.83
C LYS A 5 -4.66 -8.67 13.83
N PRO A 6 -5.72 -8.34 13.07
CA PRO A 6 -5.64 -7.24 12.13
C PRO A 6 -5.34 -5.95 12.89
N SER A 7 -4.37 -5.20 12.39
CA SER A 7 -4.00 -3.91 12.98
C SER A 7 -4.70 -2.80 12.22
N ARG A 8 -5.25 -1.81 12.95
CA ARG A 8 -5.93 -0.66 12.37
C ARG A 8 -4.96 0.51 12.30
N PHE A 9 -4.78 1.08 11.11
CA PHE A 9 -3.92 2.23 10.89
C PHE A 9 -4.66 3.30 10.07
N ALA A 10 -4.33 4.57 10.30
CA ALA A 10 -4.65 5.64 9.37
C ALA A 10 -3.50 5.80 8.37
N PRO A 11 -3.77 6.05 7.07
CA PRO A 11 -2.71 6.25 6.07
C PRO A 11 -1.72 7.37 6.41
N SER A 12 -2.09 8.34 7.26
CA SER A 12 -1.23 9.43 7.72
C SER A 12 -0.26 9.06 8.84
N GLN A 13 -0.38 7.87 9.44
CA GLN A 13 0.42 7.41 10.58
C GLN A 13 1.47 6.35 10.18
N VAL A 14 1.57 6.05 8.89
CA VAL A 14 2.44 5.00 8.34
C VAL A 14 3.50 5.61 7.44
N ILE A 15 4.48 4.79 7.02
CA ILE A 15 5.51 5.23 6.07
C ILE A 15 4.88 5.65 4.73
N LYS A 16 5.54 6.57 4.01
CA LYS A 16 5.02 7.17 2.76
C LYS A 16 4.57 6.12 1.75
N GLY A 17 5.36 5.07 1.57
CA GLY A 17 5.04 3.98 0.66
C GLY A 17 3.73 3.25 0.99
N TRP A 18 3.39 3.11 2.27
CA TRP A 18 2.09 2.56 2.67
C TRP A 18 0.96 3.56 2.39
N THR A 19 1.17 4.84 2.65
CA THR A 19 0.18 5.88 2.34
C THR A 19 -0.18 5.87 0.86
N GLU A 20 0.80 5.72 -0.03
CA GLU A 20 0.57 5.64 -1.48
C GLU A 20 -0.10 4.32 -1.87
N ALA A 21 0.44 3.17 -1.46
CA ALA A 21 -0.13 1.86 -1.83
C ALA A 21 -1.59 1.70 -1.36
N LEU A 22 -1.89 2.07 -0.11
CA LEU A 22 -3.24 1.92 0.45
C LEU A 22 -4.29 2.81 -0.22
N GLN A 23 -3.90 3.86 -0.94
CA GLN A 23 -4.84 4.68 -1.72
C GLN A 23 -5.33 3.96 -2.99
N TYR A 24 -4.56 3.01 -3.51
CA TYR A 24 -4.90 2.25 -4.71
C TYR A 24 -5.54 0.90 -4.40
N MET A 25 -5.28 0.33 -3.21
CA MET A 25 -5.84 -0.97 -2.82
C MET A 25 -7.36 -0.92 -2.59
N VAL A 26 -8.02 -2.02 -2.96
CA VAL A 26 -9.44 -2.27 -2.68
C VAL A 26 -9.59 -3.28 -1.54
N GLU A 27 -10.70 -3.17 -0.79
CA GLU A 27 -11.01 -4.14 0.27
C GLU A 27 -11.02 -5.58 -0.26
N GLY A 28 -10.35 -6.49 0.46
CA GLY A 28 -10.18 -7.89 0.10
C GLY A 28 -8.90 -8.18 -0.68
N GLU A 29 -8.20 -7.18 -1.19
CA GLU A 29 -6.97 -7.38 -1.96
C GLU A 29 -5.76 -7.68 -1.07
N GLU A 30 -4.84 -8.47 -1.64
CA GLU A 30 -3.54 -8.79 -1.07
C GLU A 30 -2.45 -8.34 -2.04
N TRP A 31 -1.59 -7.42 -1.58
CA TRP A 31 -0.52 -6.84 -2.40
C TRP A 31 0.84 -7.13 -1.77
N GLU A 32 1.84 -7.33 -2.62
CA GLU A 32 3.24 -7.30 -2.23
C GLU A 32 3.85 -5.98 -2.70
N VAL A 33 4.28 -5.16 -1.75
CA VAL A 33 4.76 -3.80 -2.00
C VAL A 33 6.26 -3.74 -1.73
N TYR A 34 7.01 -3.31 -2.74
CA TYR A 34 8.44 -3.12 -2.69
C TYR A 34 8.73 -1.63 -2.46
N LEU A 35 9.28 -1.30 -1.30
CA LEU A 35 9.48 0.07 -0.86
C LEU A 35 10.98 0.40 -0.80
N PRO A 36 11.48 1.24 -1.71
CA PRO A 36 12.83 1.76 -1.59
C PRO A 36 12.94 2.68 -0.36
N PRO A 37 14.17 2.99 0.10
CA PRO A 37 14.38 3.61 1.40
C PRO A 37 13.71 4.98 1.56
N ASP A 38 13.64 5.76 0.49
CA ASP A 38 13.01 7.09 0.42
C ASP A 38 11.50 7.06 0.69
N LEU A 39 10.84 5.93 0.38
CA LEU A 39 9.43 5.67 0.70
C LEU A 39 9.24 4.93 2.05
N ALA A 40 10.34 4.56 2.70
CA ALA A 40 10.39 3.84 3.97
C ALA A 40 11.06 4.67 5.09
N TYR A 41 12.19 4.21 5.63
CA TYR A 41 12.89 4.82 6.78
C TYR A 41 14.15 5.63 6.40
N GLY A 42 14.47 5.70 5.12
CA GLY A 42 15.60 6.45 4.57
C GLY A 42 16.94 6.07 5.18
N SER A 43 17.85 7.04 5.23
CA SER A 43 19.19 6.88 5.82
C SER A 43 19.19 6.75 7.34
N ARG A 44 18.07 7.04 8.01
CA ARG A 44 17.98 6.96 9.48
C ARG A 44 17.76 5.52 9.96
N GLY A 45 17.13 4.68 9.14
CA GLY A 45 16.68 3.36 9.59
C GLY A 45 15.65 3.46 10.75
N ALA A 46 15.43 2.35 11.46
CA ALA A 46 14.50 2.32 12.59
C ALA A 46 14.92 1.36 13.70
N GLY A 47 15.05 1.89 14.92
CA GLY A 47 15.09 1.12 16.17
C GLY A 47 16.18 0.05 16.26
N GLY A 48 17.23 0.12 15.45
CA GLY A 48 18.28 -0.91 15.35
C GLY A 48 17.85 -2.20 14.63
N VAL A 49 16.59 -2.28 14.18
CA VAL A 49 16.03 -3.45 13.47
C VAL A 49 16.09 -3.24 11.96
N ILE A 50 15.83 -1.99 11.51
CA ILE A 50 15.87 -1.63 10.10
C ILE A 50 17.14 -0.82 9.86
N PRO A 51 18.08 -1.31 9.04
CA PRO A 51 19.30 -0.59 8.75
C PRO A 51 19.05 0.66 7.90
N PRO A 52 19.98 1.63 7.92
CA PRO A 52 20.00 2.76 6.98
C PRO A 52 19.88 2.30 5.52
N ASN A 53 19.10 3.03 4.72
CA ASN A 53 18.96 2.80 3.28
C ASN A 53 18.48 1.39 2.88
N ALA A 54 17.72 0.72 3.76
CA ALA A 54 17.14 -0.58 3.47
C ALA A 54 15.90 -0.48 2.57
N THR A 55 15.86 -1.29 1.52
CA THR A 55 14.62 -1.57 0.77
C THR A 55 13.79 -2.58 1.55
N LEU A 56 12.50 -2.32 1.70
CA LEU A 56 11.57 -3.17 2.44
C LEU A 56 10.56 -3.80 1.50
N ILE A 57 10.20 -5.05 1.80
CA ILE A 57 9.17 -5.78 1.07
C ILE A 57 8.08 -6.11 2.08
N PHE A 58 6.86 -5.67 1.79
CA PHE A 58 5.70 -5.90 2.65
C PHE A 58 4.62 -6.66 1.91
N LYS A 59 4.06 -7.67 2.58
CA LYS A 59 2.83 -8.33 2.15
C LYS A 59 1.67 -7.75 2.95
N ILE A 60 0.76 -7.05 2.26
CA ILE A 60 -0.35 -6.30 2.86
C ILE A 60 -1.66 -6.93 2.40
N GLN A 61 -2.53 -7.27 3.35
CA GLN A 61 -3.90 -7.68 3.07
C GLN A 61 -4.87 -6.62 3.61
N LEU A 62 -5.59 -5.95 2.72
CA LEU A 62 -6.55 -4.91 3.12
C LEU A 62 -7.89 -5.57 3.46
N LEU A 63 -8.17 -5.75 4.75
CA LEU A 63 -9.42 -6.39 5.17
C LEU A 63 -10.65 -5.50 5.08
N LYS A 64 -10.52 -4.23 5.51
CA LYS A 64 -11.65 -3.29 5.59
C LYS A 64 -11.18 -1.85 5.72
N VAL A 65 -11.88 -0.93 5.05
CA VAL A 65 -11.74 0.53 5.18
C VAL A 65 -12.85 1.04 6.10
N LEU A 66 -12.47 1.50 7.28
CA LEU A 66 -13.40 2.05 8.26
C LEU A 66 -13.66 3.53 7.93
N SER A 67 -14.65 3.75 7.05
CA SER A 67 -15.21 5.02 6.51
C SER A 67 -14.66 6.33 7.10
N GLY A 68 -13.97 7.09 6.24
CA GLY A 68 -13.50 8.46 6.49
C GLY A 68 -12.64 9.05 5.35
N GLY A 69 -12.12 8.21 4.44
CA GLY A 69 -11.37 8.63 3.25
C GLY A 69 -12.03 8.17 1.94
N LYS A 70 -11.67 8.83 0.82
CA LYS A 70 -12.15 8.50 -0.55
C LYS A 70 -11.97 7.00 -0.84
N LYS A 71 -12.93 6.40 -1.55
CA LYS A 71 -12.90 4.97 -1.90
C LYS A 71 -11.74 4.69 -2.87
N GLY A 72 -10.81 3.80 -2.52
CA GLY A 72 -9.73 3.35 -3.40
C GLY A 72 -10.23 2.77 -4.75
N ALA A 73 -11.48 2.33 -4.80
CA ALA A 73 -12.17 1.84 -5.99
C ALA A 73 -12.18 2.81 -7.20
N GLU A 74 -12.11 4.13 -6.97
CA GLU A 74 -12.07 5.11 -8.07
C GLU A 74 -10.73 5.09 -8.82
N GLY A 75 -9.62 4.79 -8.14
CA GLY A 75 -8.29 4.67 -8.75
C GLY A 75 -8.17 3.43 -9.63
N HIS A 76 -8.63 2.28 -9.12
CA HIS A 76 -8.55 1.01 -9.84
C HIS A 76 -9.43 0.99 -11.10
N SER A 77 -10.67 1.50 -11.01
CA SER A 77 -11.56 1.60 -12.18
C SER A 77 -11.03 2.54 -13.27
N SER A 78 -10.29 3.59 -12.88
CA SER A 78 -9.70 4.54 -13.83
C SER A 78 -8.54 3.92 -14.60
N LEU A 79 -7.69 3.14 -13.94
CA LEU A 79 -6.59 2.41 -14.57
C LEU A 79 -7.11 1.29 -15.47
N GLU A 80 -8.11 0.52 -15.03
CA GLU A 80 -8.75 -0.52 -15.83
C GLU A 80 -9.38 0.08 -17.11
N LYS A 81 -10.11 1.19 -16.99
CA LYS A 81 -10.64 1.90 -18.16
C LYS A 81 -9.54 2.42 -19.08
N ALA A 82 -8.45 2.97 -18.53
CA ALA A 82 -7.34 3.48 -19.34
C ALA A 82 -6.60 2.37 -20.08
N LEU A 83 -6.34 1.23 -19.41
CA LEU A 83 -5.73 0.05 -20.00
C LEU A 83 -6.64 -0.59 -21.06
N SER A 84 -7.94 -0.76 -20.78
CA SER A 84 -8.92 -1.29 -21.73
C SER A 84 -9.05 -0.41 -22.97
N ALA A 85 -9.17 0.91 -22.80
CA ALA A 85 -9.25 1.86 -23.91
C ALA A 85 -8.00 1.86 -24.79
N SER A 86 -6.81 1.60 -24.20
CA SER A 86 -5.56 1.48 -24.96
C SER A 86 -5.44 0.16 -25.74
N TYR A 87 -6.09 -0.91 -25.27
CA TYR A 87 -6.05 -2.23 -25.89
C TYR A 87 -7.06 -2.38 -27.05
N ASP A 88 -8.24 -1.75 -26.94
CA ASP A 88 -9.27 -1.76 -28.00
C ASP A 88 -8.90 -0.93 -29.25
N SER A 89 -7.82 -0.14 -29.17
CA SER A 89 -7.36 0.73 -30.26
C SER A 89 -6.18 0.16 -31.07
N LEU A 90 -5.80 -1.10 -30.83
CA LEU A 90 -4.81 -1.88 -31.60
C LEU A 90 -5.51 -2.93 -32.46
#